data_AF-A0A326UKA8-F1
#
_entry.id   AF-A0A326UKA8-F1
#
_cell.length_a   1.000
_cell.length_b   1.000
_cell.length_c   1.000
_cell.angle_alpha   90.00
_cell.angle_beta   90.00
_cell.angle_gamma   90.00
#
_symmetry.space_group_name_H-M   'P 1'
#
loop_
_entity.id
_entity.type
_entity.pdbx_description
1 polymer ?
#
loop_
_entity_poly.entity_id
_entity_poly.type
_entity_poly.pdbx_seq_one_letter_code
_entity_poly.pdbx_strand_id
1 'polypeptide(L)'
;MNTRTASQDITLRVVCPICAALYVPAALSPVDQLLATPENMAASLLSISSFCYRCRRPACPCCWVEPLQLCAACVCETDPRYMLPPIPDVSMPFASVPLSLFCVEAGRFVELHFDESMPIEQSEEEERISTLPYTTVELRQAIQRAKRKEPDALEEQTTVVVRRRHSYRFFWLFFIGVFAVIIGLIVASLLRVEVNSFVNHVLHMNVRELIAALWLWVIQYFR
;
A
#
# COMPACT_ATOMS: atom_id res chain seq x y z
N MET A 1 36.76 -31.87 -11.39
CA MET A 1 36.29 -31.19 -10.17
C MET A 1 35.74 -29.83 -10.59
N ASN A 2 34.42 -29.74 -10.74
CA ASN A 2 33.74 -28.49 -11.14
C ASN A 2 33.18 -27.84 -9.88
N THR A 3 33.87 -26.81 -9.39
CA THR A 3 33.35 -25.89 -8.38
C THR A 3 32.30 -25.02 -9.03
N ARG A 4 31.02 -25.43 -8.93
CA ARG A 4 29.89 -24.52 -9.10
C ARG A 4 29.94 -23.54 -7.93
N THR A 5 30.49 -22.35 -8.17
CA THR A 5 30.21 -21.18 -7.35
C THR A 5 28.72 -20.90 -7.45
N ALA A 6 27.96 -21.38 -6.45
CA ALA A 6 26.63 -20.86 -6.20
C ALA A 6 26.80 -19.38 -5.86
N SER A 7 26.58 -18.51 -6.85
CA SER A 7 26.30 -17.11 -6.58
C SER A 7 25.06 -17.11 -5.69
N GLN A 8 25.28 -16.98 -4.38
CA GLN A 8 24.24 -16.58 -3.44
C GLN A 8 23.85 -15.17 -3.83
N ASP A 9 22.99 -15.09 -4.84
CA ASP A 9 22.22 -13.90 -5.15
C ASP A 9 21.26 -13.78 -3.97
N ILE A 10 21.72 -13.08 -2.92
CA ILE A 10 20.92 -12.69 -1.76
C ILE A 10 19.87 -11.74 -2.35
N THR A 11 18.85 -12.32 -2.96
CA THR A 11 17.71 -11.59 -3.46
C THR A 11 17.01 -11.08 -2.22
N LEU A 12 17.31 -9.84 -1.86
CA LEU A 12 16.69 -9.17 -0.74
C LEU A 12 15.21 -9.02 -1.06
N ARG A 13 14.40 -9.72 -0.25
CA ARG A 13 12.96 -9.84 -0.40
C ARG A 13 12.34 -9.55 0.95
N VAL A 14 11.25 -8.79 0.95
CA VAL A 14 10.46 -8.55 2.16
C VAL A 14 9.11 -9.24 2.00
N VAL A 15 8.69 -9.97 3.03
CA VAL A 15 7.44 -10.73 3.02
C VAL A 15 6.43 -10.05 3.94
N CYS A 16 5.22 -9.83 3.45
CA CYS A 16 4.13 -9.29 4.27
C CYS A 16 3.73 -10.32 5.34
N PRO A 17 3.67 -9.97 6.63
CA PRO A 17 3.35 -10.92 7.69
C PRO A 17 1.88 -11.37 7.69
N ILE A 18 0.99 -10.71 6.93
CA ILE A 18 -0.45 -11.02 6.92
C ILE A 18 -0.81 -11.95 5.75
N CYS A 19 -0.35 -11.64 4.54
CA CYS A 19 -0.68 -12.43 3.35
C CYS A 19 0.52 -13.18 2.76
N ALA A 20 1.70 -13.05 3.33
CA ALA A 20 2.94 -13.57 2.74
C ALA A 20 3.26 -13.01 1.34
N ALA A 21 2.69 -11.86 0.94
CA ALA A 21 3.06 -11.19 -0.31
C ALA A 21 4.54 -10.82 -0.32
N LEU A 22 5.19 -11.04 -1.47
CA LEU A 22 6.63 -10.89 -1.61
C LEU A 22 6.96 -9.61 -2.38
N TYR A 23 7.72 -8.73 -1.74
CA TYR A 23 8.15 -7.44 -2.27
C TYR A 23 9.65 -7.45 -2.56
N VAL A 24 10.01 -6.85 -3.70
CA VAL A 24 11.40 -6.69 -4.17
C VAL A 24 11.62 -5.21 -4.51
N PRO A 25 12.81 -4.64 -4.26
CA PRO A 25 13.12 -3.28 -4.67
C PRO A 25 13.18 -3.15 -6.20
N ALA A 26 12.58 -2.09 -6.75
CA ALA A 26 12.66 -1.73 -8.18
C ALA A 26 14.12 -1.72 -8.63
N ALA A 27 14.37 -2.27 -9.83
CA ALA A 27 15.70 -2.50 -10.39
C ALA A 27 16.67 -1.37 -10.01
N LEU A 28 17.61 -1.73 -9.15
CA LEU A 28 18.42 -0.82 -8.36
C LEU A 28 19.43 -0.13 -9.29
N SER A 29 19.40 1.20 -9.32
CA SER A 29 20.60 1.93 -9.72
C SER A 29 21.77 1.49 -8.81
N PRO A 30 23.04 1.57 -9.24
CA PRO A 30 24.16 1.17 -8.38
C PRO A 30 24.18 1.89 -7.02
N VAL A 31 23.56 3.08 -6.93
CA VAL A 31 23.36 3.82 -5.68
C VAL A 31 22.29 3.17 -4.80
N ASP A 32 21.16 2.77 -5.38
CA ASP A 32 20.08 2.11 -4.63
C ASP A 32 20.51 0.74 -4.13
N GLN A 33 21.39 0.04 -4.87
CA GLN A 33 21.97 -1.25 -4.49
C GLN A 33 22.74 -1.17 -3.15
N LEU A 34 23.45 -0.07 -2.92
CA LEU A 34 24.15 0.19 -1.66
C LEU A 34 23.17 0.54 -0.51
N LEU A 35 22.01 1.12 -0.85
CA LEU A 35 20.95 1.45 0.09
C LEU A 35 20.01 0.27 0.36
N ALA A 36 20.03 -0.79 -0.45
CA ALA A 36 19.23 -2.00 -0.28
C ALA A 36 19.76 -2.91 0.84
N THR A 37 20.01 -2.36 2.02
CA THR A 37 20.23 -3.15 3.23
C THR A 37 18.89 -3.72 3.71
N PRO A 38 18.87 -4.88 4.39
CA PRO A 38 17.63 -5.46 4.91
C PRO A 38 16.89 -4.49 5.86
N GLU A 39 17.62 -3.68 6.62
CA GLU A 39 17.06 -2.65 7.50
C GLU A 39 16.33 -1.55 6.71
N ASN A 40 16.95 -1.03 5.64
CA ASN A 40 16.35 0.00 4.80
C ASN A 40 15.14 -0.51 4.01
N MET A 41 15.14 -1.80 3.62
CA MET A 41 13.99 -2.43 2.99
C MET A 41 12.84 -2.65 3.97
N ALA A 42 13.13 -3.06 5.21
CA ALA A 42 12.12 -3.12 6.26
C ALA A 42 11.52 -1.72 6.52
N ALA A 43 12.37 -0.69 6.62
CA ALA A 43 11.92 0.70 6.77
C ALA A 43 11.08 1.18 5.58
N SER A 44 11.45 0.79 4.36
CA SER A 44 10.70 1.13 3.15
C SER A 44 9.38 0.37 3.06
N LEU A 45 9.32 -0.88 3.55
CA LEU A 45 8.05 -1.58 3.68
C LEU A 45 7.17 -0.90 4.72
N LEU A 46 7.74 -0.46 5.85
CA LEU A 46 7.01 0.28 6.88
C LEU A 46 6.45 1.61 6.35
N SER A 47 7.16 2.27 5.42
CA SER A 47 6.74 3.55 4.85
C SER A 47 5.60 3.44 3.83
N ILE A 48 5.51 2.31 3.12
CA ILE A 48 4.39 2.01 2.22
C ILE A 48 3.25 1.27 2.90
N SER A 49 3.47 0.75 4.11
CA SER A 49 2.46 0.04 4.88
C SER A 49 1.62 0.98 5.71
N SER A 50 0.33 0.68 5.83
CA SER A 50 -0.52 1.31 6.82
C SER A 50 -0.56 0.45 8.09
N PHE A 51 -0.59 1.08 9.26
CA PHE A 51 -0.60 0.36 10.52
C PHE A 51 -2.03 0.05 10.96
N CYS A 52 -2.31 -1.22 11.23
CA CYS A 52 -3.63 -1.62 11.76
C CYS A 52 -3.90 -0.97 13.12
N TYR A 53 -5.01 -0.25 13.23
CA TYR A 53 -5.41 0.38 14.49
C TYR A 53 -5.53 -0.63 15.65
N ARG A 54 -6.03 -1.83 15.37
CA ARG A 54 -6.28 -2.88 16.38
C ARG A 54 -5.01 -3.60 16.83
N CYS A 55 -4.26 -4.18 15.89
CA CYS A 55 -3.10 -5.02 16.22
C CYS A 55 -1.74 -4.31 16.11
N ARG A 56 -1.72 -3.04 15.67
CA ARG A 56 -0.52 -2.22 15.42
C ARG A 56 0.51 -2.84 14.47
N ARG A 57 0.12 -3.87 13.72
CA ARG A 57 0.98 -4.51 12.71
C ARG A 57 0.90 -3.75 11.39
N PRO A 58 2.02 -3.64 10.65
CA PRO A 58 2.01 -3.07 9.31
C PRO A 58 1.24 -3.98 8.34
N ALA A 59 0.31 -3.41 7.59
CA ALA A 59 -0.43 -4.05 6.53
C ALA A 59 0.07 -3.56 5.17
N CYS A 60 0.34 -4.50 4.26
CA CYS A 60 0.63 -4.12 2.89
C CYS A 60 -0.62 -3.51 2.22
N PRO A 61 -0.47 -2.77 1.12
CA PRO A 61 -1.61 -2.14 0.44
C PRO A 61 -2.74 -3.10 0.03
N CYS A 62 -2.43 -4.38 -0.18
CA CYS A 62 -3.42 -5.42 -0.49
C CYS A 62 -4.17 -5.92 0.74
N CYS A 63 -3.54 -5.88 1.92
CA CYS A 63 -4.13 -6.31 3.20
C CYS A 63 -4.79 -5.16 3.96
N TRP A 64 -4.66 -3.93 3.47
CA TRP A 64 -5.19 -2.75 4.13
C TRP A 64 -6.65 -2.50 3.74
N VAL A 65 -7.52 -2.36 4.75
CA VAL A 65 -8.93 -2.01 4.54
C VAL A 65 -9.13 -0.55 4.91
N GLU A 66 -8.89 0.32 3.93
CA GLU A 66 -8.92 1.79 4.04
C GLU A 66 -10.09 2.37 4.85
N PRO A 67 -11.37 2.00 4.62
CA PRO A 67 -12.49 2.62 5.34
C PRO A 67 -12.50 2.28 6.83
N LEU A 68 -11.85 1.18 7.23
CA LEU A 68 -11.83 0.70 8.60
C LEU A 68 -10.51 0.99 9.30
N GLN A 69 -9.47 1.37 8.57
CA GLN A 69 -8.10 1.52 9.09
C GLN A 69 -7.61 0.25 9.82
N LEU A 70 -8.03 -0.92 9.32
CA LEU A 70 -7.69 -2.23 9.87
C LEU A 70 -6.98 -3.10 8.82
N CYS A 71 -6.16 -4.03 9.30
CA CYS A 71 -5.66 -5.10 8.45
C CYS A 71 -6.73 -6.16 8.23
N ALA A 72 -6.68 -6.81 7.07
CA ALA A 72 -7.62 -7.87 6.69
C ALA A 72 -7.70 -9.02 7.72
N ALA A 73 -6.60 -9.38 8.38
CA ALA A 73 -6.62 -10.38 9.46
C ALA A 73 -7.53 -9.94 10.63
N CYS A 74 -7.38 -8.69 11.10
CA CYS A 74 -8.24 -8.16 12.15
C CYS A 74 -9.70 -8.04 11.69
N VAL A 75 -9.94 -7.69 10.42
CA VAL A 75 -11.30 -7.64 9.85
C VAL A 75 -11.94 -9.03 9.84
N CYS A 76 -11.20 -10.10 9.50
CA CYS A 76 -11.72 -11.47 9.56
C CYS A 76 -12.05 -11.91 11.00
N GLU A 77 -11.27 -11.46 11.99
CA GLU A 77 -11.51 -11.78 13.40
C GLU A 77 -12.67 -10.99 14.02
N THR A 78 -13.06 -9.85 13.45
CA THR A 78 -14.13 -9.01 14.00
C THR A 78 -15.37 -9.07 13.15
N ASP A 79 -16.51 -9.41 13.75
CA ASP A 79 -17.79 -9.24 13.08
C ASP A 79 -17.98 -7.74 12.77
N PRO A 80 -18.18 -7.36 11.48
CA PRO A 80 -18.30 -5.96 11.07
C PRO A 80 -19.41 -5.20 11.80
N ARG A 81 -20.36 -5.91 12.43
CA ARG A 81 -21.41 -5.32 13.26
C ARG A 81 -20.91 -4.62 14.53
N TYR A 82 -19.72 -4.96 15.03
CA TYR A 82 -19.17 -4.39 16.27
C TYR A 82 -18.04 -3.39 16.03
N MET A 83 -17.81 -2.94 14.79
CA MET A 83 -16.79 -1.94 14.50
C MET A 83 -17.30 -0.55 14.86
N LEU A 84 -16.75 -0.01 15.95
CA LEU A 84 -16.83 1.42 16.25
C LEU A 84 -16.05 2.21 15.18
N PRO A 85 -16.51 3.41 14.79
CA PRO A 85 -15.79 4.23 13.82
C PRO A 85 -14.38 4.55 14.33
N PRO A 86 -13.38 4.56 13.43
CA PRO A 86 -12.01 4.88 13.81
C PRO A 86 -11.96 6.29 14.41
N ILE A 87 -11.26 6.43 15.53
CA ILE A 87 -10.90 7.74 16.10
C ILE A 87 -9.94 8.39 15.09
N PRO A 88 -10.14 9.66 14.69
CA PRO A 88 -9.27 10.31 13.71
C PRO A 88 -7.81 10.29 14.19
N ASP A 89 -6.95 9.68 13.39
CA ASP A 89 -5.61 9.29 13.83
C ASP A 89 -4.58 10.41 13.71
N VAL A 90 -3.66 10.41 14.66
CA VAL A 90 -2.48 11.29 14.73
C VAL A 90 -1.43 10.69 13.81
N SER A 91 -1.24 11.28 12.63
CA SER A 91 -0.22 10.82 11.69
C SER A 91 1.17 10.85 12.34
N MET A 92 1.78 9.68 12.55
CA MET A 92 3.17 9.56 12.99
C MET A 92 4.10 9.79 11.79
N PRO A 93 4.94 10.83 11.78
CA PRO A 93 5.87 11.07 10.69
C PRO A 93 7.05 10.11 10.79
N PHE A 94 6.98 8.98 10.07
CA PHE A 94 8.16 8.16 9.84
C PHE A 94 8.94 8.74 8.65
N ALA A 95 10.07 9.40 8.92
CA ALA A 95 11.00 9.85 7.90
C ALA A 95 11.88 8.67 7.46
N SER A 96 11.47 7.96 6.40
CA SER A 96 12.29 6.92 5.77
C SER A 96 12.73 7.33 4.37
N VAL A 97 13.94 6.94 3.98
CA VAL A 97 14.42 7.08 2.60
C VAL A 97 13.51 6.25 1.67
N PRO A 98 12.91 6.84 0.63
CA PRO A 98 11.93 6.13 -0.19
C PRO A 98 12.63 5.17 -1.16
N LEU A 99 12.75 3.90 -0.81
CA LEU A 99 13.00 2.85 -1.82
C LEU A 99 11.67 2.43 -2.44
N SER A 100 11.58 2.44 -3.76
CA SER A 100 10.38 1.94 -4.45
C SER A 100 10.37 0.42 -4.43
N LEU A 101 9.41 -0.16 -3.70
CA LEU A 101 9.17 -1.60 -3.68
C LEU A 101 8.06 -1.95 -4.69
N PHE A 102 8.21 -3.07 -5.38
CA PHE A 102 7.15 -3.66 -6.20
C PHE A 102 6.78 -5.06 -5.70
N CYS A 103 5.49 -5.38 -5.76
CA CYS A 103 4.98 -6.70 -5.43
C CYS A 103 5.31 -7.66 -6.58
N VAL A 104 6.09 -8.70 -6.32
CA VAL A 104 6.42 -9.74 -7.31
C VAL A 104 5.40 -10.86 -7.26
N GLU A 105 5.01 -11.26 -6.06
CA GLU A 105 4.07 -12.34 -5.83
C GLU A 105 2.99 -11.87 -4.86
N ALA A 106 1.75 -11.86 -5.33
CA ALA A 106 0.61 -11.56 -4.48
C ALA A 106 0.47 -12.66 -3.44
N GLY A 107 0.44 -12.25 -2.18
CA GLY A 107 0.22 -13.14 -1.07
C GLY A 107 -1.15 -13.80 -1.16
N ARG A 108 -1.25 -15.07 -0.77
CA ARG A 108 -2.53 -15.69 -0.43
C ARG A 108 -2.73 -15.47 1.06
N PHE A 109 -3.96 -15.13 1.48
CA PHE A 109 -4.28 -15.16 2.90
C PHE A 109 -3.92 -16.54 3.42
N VAL A 110 -2.81 -16.60 4.16
CA VAL A 110 -2.47 -17.80 4.90
C VAL A 110 -3.54 -17.80 5.97
N GLU A 111 -4.44 -18.78 5.93
CA GLU A 111 -5.23 -19.10 7.12
C GLU A 111 -4.20 -19.28 8.23
N LEU A 112 -4.11 -18.27 9.10
CA LEU A 112 -3.26 -18.31 10.27
C LEU A 112 -3.86 -19.42 11.13
N HIS A 113 -3.41 -20.65 10.88
CA HIS A 113 -3.48 -21.70 11.86
C HIS A 113 -2.67 -21.17 13.05
N PHE A 114 -3.38 -20.62 14.02
CA PHE A 114 -2.84 -20.41 15.34
C PHE A 114 -2.49 -21.81 15.85
N ASP A 115 -1.24 -22.23 15.68
CA ASP A 115 -0.71 -23.32 16.47
C ASP A 115 -0.77 -22.84 17.93
N GLU A 116 -1.77 -23.34 18.64
CA GLU A 116 -2.07 -23.10 20.06
C GLU A 116 -1.00 -23.70 20.99
N SER A 117 0.18 -24.05 20.46
CA SER A 117 1.25 -24.73 21.18
C SER A 117 2.49 -23.84 21.28
N MET A 118 2.43 -22.80 22.11
CA MET A 118 3.63 -22.31 22.78
C MET A 118 3.68 -22.95 24.18
N PRO A 119 4.76 -23.67 24.54
CA PRO A 119 4.82 -24.41 25.78
C PRO A 119 5.05 -23.44 26.94
N ILE A 120 4.14 -23.48 27.91
CA ILE A 120 4.43 -23.04 29.28
C ILE A 120 5.43 -24.05 29.83
N GLU A 121 6.65 -23.60 30.14
CA GLU A 121 7.62 -24.38 30.91
C GLU A 121 6.99 -24.81 32.23
N GLN A 122 6.61 -26.09 32.32
CA GLN A 122 6.59 -26.80 33.60
C GLN A 122 7.10 -28.23 33.37
N SER A 123 8.25 -28.49 34.00
CA SER A 123 8.71 -29.77 34.55
C SER A 123 8.74 -31.00 33.63
N GLU A 124 9.96 -31.41 33.30
CA GLU A 124 10.48 -32.78 33.49
C GLU A 124 9.44 -33.88 33.77
N GLU A 125 8.75 -34.37 32.73
CA GLU A 125 8.20 -35.73 32.75
C GLU A 125 8.27 -36.31 31.33
N GLU A 126 9.52 -36.61 30.97
CA GLU A 126 9.89 -37.44 29.84
C GLU A 126 9.47 -38.89 30.13
N GLU A 127 9.05 -39.61 29.09
CA GLU A 127 8.92 -41.08 29.04
C GLU A 127 7.55 -41.74 29.32
N ARG A 128 6.43 -41.25 28.72
CA ARG A 128 5.29 -42.17 28.49
C ARG A 128 4.21 -41.81 27.44
N ILE A 129 4.53 -41.36 26.24
CA ILE A 129 3.54 -41.42 25.13
C ILE A 129 4.21 -41.89 23.83
N SER A 130 4.66 -43.14 23.88
CA SER A 130 4.79 -44.01 22.71
C SER A 130 3.40 -44.59 22.42
N THR A 131 3.01 -44.60 21.15
CA THR A 131 1.77 -45.16 20.55
C THR A 131 0.58 -44.21 20.36
N LEU A 132 0.58 -43.51 19.22
CA LEU A 132 -0.66 -43.29 18.47
C LEU A 132 -0.38 -43.48 16.97
N PRO A 133 -0.85 -44.58 16.37
CA PRO A 133 -0.69 -44.82 14.94
C PRO A 133 -1.86 -44.19 14.21
N TYR A 134 -1.84 -42.86 14.01
CA TYR A 134 -2.71 -42.26 13.00
C TYR A 134 -1.98 -42.30 11.67
N THR A 135 -2.43 -43.19 10.81
CA THR A 135 -1.85 -43.47 9.49
C THR A 135 -1.91 -42.21 8.63
N THR A 136 -0.73 -41.71 8.26
CA THR A 136 -0.52 -40.56 7.35
C THR A 136 -1.21 -40.70 5.99
N VAL A 137 -1.74 -41.89 5.69
CA VAL A 137 -2.49 -42.23 4.49
C VAL A 137 -3.92 -41.70 4.52
N GLU A 138 -4.62 -41.73 5.67
CA GLU A 138 -6.01 -41.26 5.75
C GLU A 138 -6.11 -39.74 5.68
N LEU A 139 -5.15 -39.02 6.28
CA LEU A 139 -5.08 -37.56 6.18
C LEU A 139 -4.83 -37.09 4.74
N ARG A 140 -3.96 -37.78 3.99
CA ARG A 140 -3.74 -37.48 2.57
C ARG A 140 -4.98 -37.74 1.72
N GLN A 141 -5.76 -38.77 2.02
CA GLN A 141 -7.00 -39.04 1.29
C GLN A 141 -8.11 -38.03 1.60
N ALA A 142 -8.21 -37.54 2.83
CA ALA A 142 -9.16 -36.48 3.18
C ALA A 142 -8.86 -35.16 2.45
N ILE A 143 -7.58 -34.74 2.40
CA ILE A 143 -7.14 -33.53 1.69
C ILE A 143 -7.37 -33.66 0.18
N GLN A 144 -7.13 -34.83 -0.41
CA GLN A 144 -7.39 -35.05 -1.84
C GLN A 144 -8.87 -35.05 -2.21
N ARG A 145 -9.77 -35.47 -1.31
CA ARG A 145 -11.22 -35.41 -1.53
C ARG A 145 -11.76 -33.98 -1.45
N ALA A 146 -11.24 -33.16 -0.54
CA ALA A 146 -11.59 -31.74 -0.46
C ALA A 146 -11.16 -30.98 -1.74
N LYS A 147 -9.94 -31.26 -2.24
CA LYS A 147 -9.39 -30.59 -3.44
C LYS A 147 -10.12 -30.95 -4.75
N ARG A 148 -10.89 -32.05 -4.79
CA ARG A 148 -11.60 -32.50 -6.00
C ARG A 148 -13.02 -31.93 -6.14
N LYS A 149 -13.57 -31.33 -5.08
CA LYS A 149 -14.95 -30.82 -5.07
C LYS A 149 -15.09 -29.37 -5.51
N GLU A 150 -13.99 -28.69 -5.82
CA GLU A 150 -14.00 -27.25 -6.09
C GLU A 150 -13.25 -26.88 -7.38
N PRO A 151 -13.79 -27.18 -8.58
CA PRO A 151 -13.35 -26.50 -9.80
C PRO A 151 -14.41 -25.58 -10.43
N ASP A 152 -15.70 -25.70 -10.12
CA ASP A 152 -16.75 -25.05 -10.94
C ASP A 152 -17.49 -23.89 -10.27
N ALA A 153 -17.14 -23.53 -9.03
CA ALA A 153 -17.72 -22.37 -8.32
C ALA A 153 -16.74 -21.18 -8.20
N LEU A 154 -15.55 -21.28 -8.78
CA LEU A 154 -14.47 -20.29 -8.66
C LEU A 154 -14.30 -19.41 -9.92
N GLU A 155 -15.35 -19.23 -10.72
CA GLU A 155 -15.31 -18.33 -11.88
C GLU A 155 -16.13 -17.05 -11.68
N GLU A 156 -16.97 -16.96 -10.64
CA GLU A 156 -17.88 -15.83 -10.43
C GLU A 156 -17.50 -14.89 -9.26
N GLN A 157 -16.21 -14.80 -8.92
CA GLN A 157 -15.77 -13.88 -7.86
C GLN A 157 -14.51 -13.07 -8.18
N THR A 158 -14.16 -12.94 -9.46
CA THR A 158 -13.05 -12.09 -9.93
C THR A 158 -13.47 -10.68 -10.35
N THR A 159 -14.74 -10.28 -10.21
CA THR A 159 -15.24 -8.99 -10.75
C THR A 159 -15.12 -7.78 -9.82
N VAL A 160 -14.60 -7.92 -8.59
CA VAL A 160 -14.59 -6.80 -7.61
C VAL A 160 -13.34 -5.90 -7.69
N VAL A 161 -12.39 -6.18 -8.59
CA VAL A 161 -11.16 -5.36 -8.73
C VAL A 161 -11.11 -4.58 -10.06
N VAL A 162 -12.24 -4.05 -10.54
CA VAL A 162 -12.24 -3.13 -11.70
C VAL A 162 -13.22 -1.97 -11.49
N ARG A 163 -13.02 -1.15 -10.45
CA ARG A 163 -13.78 0.12 -10.34
C ARG A 163 -12.98 1.31 -9.83
N ARG A 164 -11.66 1.36 -10.08
CA ARG A 164 -10.80 2.50 -9.68
C ARG A 164 -10.28 3.37 -10.83
N ARG A 165 -10.69 3.12 -12.08
CA ARG A 165 -10.19 3.88 -13.24
C ARG A 165 -11.05 5.08 -13.64
N HIS A 166 -12.33 5.09 -13.28
CA HIS A 166 -13.26 6.14 -13.74
C HIS A 166 -13.19 7.44 -12.93
N SER A 167 -12.71 7.39 -11.67
CA SER A 167 -12.67 8.58 -10.79
C SER A 167 -11.66 9.63 -11.25
N TYR A 168 -10.51 9.22 -11.79
CA TYR A 168 -9.49 10.17 -12.25
C TYR A 168 -9.91 10.97 -13.48
N ARG A 169 -10.76 10.41 -14.36
CA ARG A 169 -11.21 11.12 -15.56
C ARG A 169 -12.15 12.27 -15.21
N PHE A 170 -13.08 12.05 -14.28
CA PHE A 170 -13.98 13.10 -13.81
C PHE A 170 -13.23 14.19 -13.05
N PHE A 171 -12.31 13.79 -12.17
CA PHE A 171 -11.44 14.74 -11.48
C PHE A 171 -10.65 15.58 -12.49
N TRP A 172 -9.99 14.96 -13.46
CA TRP A 172 -9.19 15.68 -14.45
C TRP A 172 -10.01 16.66 -15.31
N LEU A 173 -11.21 16.26 -15.75
CA LEU A 173 -12.11 17.16 -16.49
C LEU A 173 -12.57 18.36 -15.66
N PHE A 174 -12.85 18.16 -14.37
CA PHE A 174 -13.21 19.24 -13.45
C PHE A 174 -12.08 20.26 -13.32
N PHE A 175 -10.83 19.79 -13.11
CA PHE A 175 -9.67 20.68 -13.01
C PHE A 175 -9.43 21.48 -14.29
N ILE A 176 -9.60 20.87 -15.46
CA ILE A 176 -9.50 21.57 -16.74
C ILE A 176 -10.56 22.66 -16.87
N GLY A 177 -11.80 22.36 -16.48
CA GLY A 177 -12.89 23.35 -16.49
C GLY A 177 -12.57 24.56 -15.61
N VAL A 178 -12.17 24.31 -14.36
CA VAL A 178 -11.78 25.39 -13.42
C VAL A 178 -10.60 26.20 -13.95
N PHE A 179 -9.58 25.52 -14.48
CA PHE A 179 -8.39 26.18 -15.04
C PHE A 179 -8.73 27.06 -16.25
N ALA A 180 -9.61 26.59 -17.14
CA ALA A 180 -10.08 27.37 -18.28
C ALA A 180 -10.85 28.63 -17.84
N VAL A 181 -11.67 28.54 -16.78
CA VAL A 181 -12.37 29.69 -16.20
C VAL A 181 -11.37 30.70 -15.62
N ILE A 182 -10.37 30.24 -14.88
CA ILE A 182 -9.33 31.11 -14.31
C ILE A 182 -8.57 31.85 -15.42
N ILE A 183 -8.14 31.14 -16.48
CA ILE A 183 -7.48 31.77 -17.63
C ILE A 183 -8.40 32.80 -18.28
N GLY A 184 -9.68 32.46 -18.48
CA GLY A 184 -10.67 33.39 -19.04
C GLY A 184 -10.80 34.68 -18.23
N LEU A 185 -10.83 34.57 -16.90
CA LEU A 185 -10.86 35.72 -15.99
C LEU A 185 -9.59 36.58 -16.08
N ILE A 186 -8.42 35.95 -16.19
CA ILE A 186 -7.15 36.67 -16.36
C ILE A 186 -7.16 37.46 -17.68
N VAL A 187 -7.52 36.82 -18.79
CA VAL A 187 -7.59 37.47 -20.11
C VAL A 187 -8.62 38.60 -20.11
N ALA A 188 -9.80 38.38 -19.53
CA ALA A 188 -10.82 39.42 -19.41
C ALA A 188 -10.36 40.62 -18.57
N SER A 189 -9.60 40.39 -17.48
CA SER A 189 -9.02 41.43 -16.63
C SER A 189 -7.94 42.24 -17.36
N LEU A 190 -7.21 41.62 -18.28
CA LEU A 190 -6.25 42.33 -19.13
C LEU A 190 -6.96 43.23 -20.14
N LEU A 191 -8.04 42.75 -20.74
CA LEU A 191 -8.77 43.49 -21.78
C LEU A 191 -9.67 44.60 -21.23
N ARG A 192 -10.26 44.43 -20.04
CA ARG A 192 -11.24 45.37 -19.46
C ARG A 192 -10.84 45.84 -18.07
N VAL A 193 -10.88 47.15 -17.86
CA VAL A 193 -10.47 47.78 -16.59
C VAL A 193 -11.51 47.52 -15.49
N GLU A 194 -12.79 47.45 -15.84
CA GLU A 194 -13.89 47.17 -14.92
C GLU A 194 -13.76 45.76 -14.31
N VAL A 195 -13.39 44.79 -15.15
CA VAL A 195 -13.16 43.40 -14.71
C VAL A 195 -11.95 43.32 -13.79
N ASN A 196 -10.86 44.03 -14.13
CA ASN A 196 -9.69 44.09 -13.26
C ASN A 196 -10.01 44.72 -11.88
N SER A 197 -10.82 45.78 -11.86
CA SER A 197 -11.26 46.41 -10.61
C SER A 197 -12.13 45.47 -9.77
N PHE A 198 -13.06 44.74 -10.40
CA PHE A 198 -13.88 43.73 -9.73
C PHE A 198 -13.02 42.61 -9.13
N VAL A 199 -12.09 42.05 -9.92
CA VAL A 199 -11.18 41.00 -9.45
C VAL A 199 -10.31 41.49 -8.31
N ASN A 200 -9.81 42.72 -8.38
CA ASN A 200 -9.06 43.33 -7.28
C ASN A 200 -9.90 43.51 -6.02
N HIS A 201 -11.20 43.79 -6.15
CA HIS A 201 -12.08 43.94 -4.99
C HIS A 201 -12.40 42.60 -4.31
N VAL A 202 -12.55 41.53 -5.10
CA VAL A 202 -12.88 40.19 -4.59
C VAL A 202 -11.65 39.43 -4.07
N LEU A 203 -10.55 39.46 -4.84
CA LEU A 203 -9.35 38.67 -4.55
C LEU A 203 -8.26 39.49 -3.85
N HIS A 204 -8.44 40.81 -3.69
CA HIS A 204 -7.41 41.71 -3.16
C HIS A 204 -6.06 41.61 -3.90
N MET A 205 -6.09 41.23 -5.18
CA MET A 205 -4.92 41.03 -6.02
C MET A 205 -5.03 41.86 -7.30
N ASN A 206 -3.97 42.63 -7.58
CA ASN A 206 -3.87 43.47 -8.76
C ASN A 206 -3.19 42.69 -9.89
N VAL A 207 -3.99 42.01 -10.72
CA VAL A 207 -3.51 41.04 -11.72
C VAL A 207 -2.50 41.65 -12.70
N ARG A 208 -2.70 42.90 -13.09
CA ARG A 208 -1.78 43.62 -14.00
C ARG A 208 -0.40 43.83 -13.40
N GLU A 209 -0.34 44.14 -12.11
CA GLU A 209 0.92 44.36 -11.39
C GLU A 209 1.68 43.05 -11.21
N LEU A 210 0.99 41.96 -10.87
CA LEU A 210 1.57 40.63 -10.78
C LEU A 210 2.14 40.15 -12.13
N ILE A 211 1.42 40.37 -13.23
CA ILE A 211 1.91 40.02 -14.58
C ILE A 211 3.13 40.86 -14.96
N ALA A 212 3.13 42.15 -14.65
CA ALA A 212 4.28 43.02 -14.91
C ALA A 212 5.52 42.56 -14.10
N ALA A 213 5.33 42.24 -12.81
CA ALA A 213 6.39 41.71 -11.96
C ALA A 213 6.93 40.36 -12.48
N LEU A 214 6.04 39.44 -12.87
CA LEU A 214 6.41 38.15 -13.45
C LEU A 214 7.20 38.33 -14.75
N TRP A 215 6.78 39.26 -15.62
CA TRP A 215 7.46 39.55 -16.87
C TRP A 215 8.88 40.10 -16.65
N LEU A 216 9.04 41.02 -15.69
CA LEU A 216 10.36 41.53 -15.30
C LEU A 216 11.26 40.41 -14.78
N TRP A 217 10.73 39.51 -13.96
CA TRP A 217 11.45 38.35 -13.45
C TRP A 217 11.90 37.41 -14.58
N VAL A 218 11.02 37.12 -15.55
CA VAL A 218 11.36 36.30 -16.73
C VAL A 218 12.48 36.95 -17.53
N ILE A 219 12.40 38.25 -17.82
CA ILE A 219 13.47 38.96 -18.54
C ILE A 219 14.80 38.89 -17.79
N GLN A 220 14.79 39.05 -16.47
CA GLN A 220 16.01 38.94 -15.65
C GLN A 220 16.59 37.53 -15.62
N TYR A 221 15.75 36.50 -15.59
CA TYR A 221 16.20 35.11 -15.52
C TYR A 221 16.87 34.64 -16.82
N PHE A 222 16.39 35.12 -17.97
CA PHE A 222 16.91 34.72 -19.28
C PHE A 222 18.07 35.58 -19.81
N ARG A 223 18.52 36.58 -19.04
CA ARG A 223 19.61 37.49 -19.42
C ARG A 223 20.89 37.18 -18.66
#